data_AF-A0A7H4N5R9-F1
#
_entry.id   AF-A0A7H4N5R9-F1
#
_cell.length_a   1.000
_cell.length_b   1.000
_cell.length_c   1.000
_cell.angle_alpha   90.00
_cell.angle_beta   90.00
_cell.angle_gamma   90.00
#
_symmetry.space_group_name_H-M   'P 1'
#
loop_
_entity.id
_entity.type
_entity.pdbx_description
1 polymer ?
#
loop_
_entity_poly.entity_id
_entity_poly.type
_entity_poly.pdbx_seq_one_letter_code
_entity_poly.pdbx_strand_id
1 'polypeptide(L)'
;MTILTRCIGKSPQRSKRWPIPASPATSFTATADFLVGKRFARESAMTLLPEEKLLDLYGRKVLIMHGDTLCTDDAGYLAFRAKVHNPWIQRLFLALPLFIRRRIAARMRADSKAANSSKSMEIMDVNPQAVVDVMEKHRVQWLIHGHTHRPAVHPLEANGQTAYRVVLGAWHSQGLYGQSDARRR
;
A
#
# COMPACT_ATOMS: atom_id res chain seq x y z
N MET A 1 5.61 -0.86 -5.26
CA MET A 1 5.03 0.03 -6.32
C MET A 1 3.55 0.19 -6.02
N THR A 2 3.06 1.42 -5.90
CA THR A 2 1.65 1.68 -5.56
C THR A 2 0.88 1.97 -6.85
N ILE A 3 -0.34 1.46 -7.02
CA ILE A 3 -1.11 1.68 -8.25
C ILE A 3 -2.32 2.57 -7.96
N LEU A 4 -2.47 3.63 -8.74
CA LEU A 4 -3.65 4.48 -8.71
C LEU A 4 -4.66 3.97 -9.74
N THR A 5 -5.88 3.64 -9.30
CA THR A 5 -6.99 3.30 -10.19
C THR A 5 -8.01 4.43 -10.18
N ARG A 6 -8.31 5.01 -11.34
CA ARG A 6 -9.39 5.99 -11.50
C ARG A 6 -10.69 5.24 -11.79
N CYS A 7 -11.46 4.88 -10.77
CA CYS A 7 -12.77 4.26 -10.95
C CYS A 7 -13.85 5.35 -11.13
N ILE A 8 -14.51 5.37 -12.30
CA ILE A 8 -15.72 6.16 -12.54
C ILE A 8 -16.93 5.28 -12.17
N GLY A 9 -17.60 5.55 -11.05
CA GLY A 9 -18.82 4.82 -10.66
C GLY A 9 -19.52 5.37 -9.41
N LYS A 10 -20.80 5.73 -9.57
CA LYS A 10 -21.75 6.15 -8.51
C LYS A 10 -22.38 4.91 -7.84
N SER A 11 -22.56 4.89 -6.51
CA SER A 11 -23.69 4.26 -5.76
C SER A 11 -23.38 4.13 -4.25
N PRO A 12 -24.35 4.27 -3.31
CA PRO A 12 -24.15 4.74 -1.93
C PRO A 12 -24.13 3.64 -0.85
N GLN A 13 -23.43 3.86 0.28
CA GLN A 13 -23.96 3.69 1.67
C GLN A 13 -22.90 3.83 2.81
N ARG A 14 -23.22 4.75 3.74
CA ARG A 14 -23.10 4.81 5.22
C ARG A 14 -21.90 4.22 6.04
N SER A 15 -21.20 5.18 6.67
CA SER A 15 -20.66 5.21 8.07
C SER A 15 -19.25 4.68 8.40
N LYS A 16 -18.29 5.61 8.51
CA LYS A 16 -17.60 6.08 9.75
C LYS A 16 -16.81 7.36 9.37
N ARG A 17 -16.90 8.42 10.19
CA ARG A 17 -16.55 9.80 9.81
C ARG A 17 -15.03 9.97 9.64
N TRP A 18 -14.58 10.21 8.40
CA TRP A 18 -13.19 10.49 8.05
C TRP A 18 -12.88 11.98 8.26
N PRO A 19 -11.71 12.36 8.84
CA PRO A 19 -11.37 13.77 9.10
C PRO A 19 -10.77 14.53 7.90
N ILE A 20 -10.84 13.96 6.69
CA ILE A 20 -10.40 14.63 5.44
C ILE A 20 -11.64 14.85 4.56
N PRO A 21 -11.86 16.03 3.96
CA PRO A 21 -12.90 16.21 2.96
C PRO A 21 -12.66 15.29 1.76
N ALA A 22 -13.65 15.10 0.90
CA ALA A 22 -13.58 14.06 -0.12
C ALA A 22 -13.59 14.53 -1.56
N SER A 23 -12.75 13.86 -2.35
CA SER A 23 -12.43 14.20 -3.74
C SER A 23 -13.33 13.43 -4.70
N PRO A 24 -13.41 13.82 -5.99
CA PRO A 24 -13.92 12.91 -7.01
C PRO A 24 -13.20 11.56 -6.87
N ALA A 25 -13.99 10.48 -6.73
CA ALA A 25 -13.58 9.15 -6.27
C ALA A 25 -12.26 8.68 -6.91
N THR A 26 -11.17 8.85 -6.16
CA THR A 26 -9.85 8.36 -6.53
C THR A 26 -9.55 7.21 -5.59
N SER A 27 -9.58 5.98 -6.11
CA SER A 27 -9.31 4.78 -5.32
C SER A 27 -7.82 4.48 -5.36
N PHE A 28 -7.19 4.48 -4.17
CA PHE A 28 -5.80 4.07 -4.02
C PHE A 28 -5.75 2.57 -3.78
N THR A 29 -5.12 1.84 -4.69
CA THR A 29 -4.96 0.39 -4.60
C THR A 29 -3.48 0.05 -4.59
N ALA A 30 -2.94 -0.22 -3.41
CA ALA A 30 -1.56 -0.68 -3.31
C ALA A 30 -1.51 -2.20 -3.57
N THR A 31 -0.89 -2.60 -4.67
CA THR A 31 -0.68 -4.02 -5.03
C THR A 31 0.70 -4.47 -4.59
N ALA A 32 0.83 -5.70 -4.11
CA ALA A 32 2.13 -6.34 -3.90
C ALA A 32 2.86 -6.68 -5.22
N ASP A 33 2.24 -6.41 -6.37
CA ASP A 33 2.74 -6.79 -7.68
C ASP A 33 3.84 -5.84 -8.18
N PHE A 34 5.09 -6.19 -7.86
CA PHE A 34 6.30 -5.46 -8.26
C PHE A 34 6.64 -5.55 -9.76
N LEU A 35 5.98 -6.44 -10.51
CA LEU A 35 6.19 -6.64 -11.97
C LEU A 35 5.16 -5.90 -12.84
N VAL A 36 4.24 -5.13 -12.26
CA VAL A 36 3.28 -4.35 -13.05
C VAL A 36 4.02 -3.28 -13.85
N GLY A 37 4.10 -3.48 -15.15
CA GLY A 37 4.78 -2.57 -16.07
C GLY A 37 3.87 -1.49 -16.65
N LYS A 38 4.49 -0.51 -17.31
CA LYS A 38 3.80 0.60 -18.02
C LYS A 38 2.73 0.11 -19.01
N ARG A 39 2.93 -1.07 -19.61
CA ARG A 39 1.97 -1.68 -20.55
C ARG A 39 0.64 -2.00 -19.87
N PHE A 40 0.66 -2.74 -18.76
CA PHE A 40 -0.56 -3.06 -18.01
C PHE A 40 -1.23 -1.79 -17.46
N ALA A 41 -0.43 -0.85 -16.95
CA ALA A 41 -0.96 0.41 -16.45
C ALA A 41 -1.75 1.17 -17.53
N ARG A 42 -1.22 1.24 -18.76
CA ARG A 42 -1.89 1.85 -19.90
C ARG A 42 -3.15 1.10 -20.32
N GLU A 43 -3.09 -0.23 -20.41
CA GLU A 43 -4.24 -1.08 -20.77
C GLU A 43 -5.38 -0.97 -19.74
N SER A 44 -5.05 -0.74 -18.46
CA SER A 44 -6.00 -0.65 -17.35
C SER A 44 -6.37 0.78 -16.95
N ALA A 45 -5.93 1.80 -17.71
CA ALA A 45 -6.11 3.23 -17.37
C ALA A 45 -5.63 3.61 -15.95
N MET A 46 -4.56 2.95 -15.49
CA MET A 46 -3.94 3.15 -14.18
C MET A 46 -2.70 4.04 -14.29
N THR A 47 -2.41 4.76 -13.21
CA THR A 47 -1.14 5.49 -13.06
C THR A 47 -0.24 4.76 -12.08
N LEU A 48 0.99 4.47 -12.50
CA LEU A 48 2.01 3.88 -11.62
C LEU A 48 2.57 4.98 -10.72
N LEU A 49 2.45 4.79 -9.41
CA LEU A 49 3.01 5.70 -8.42
C LEU A 49 4.35 5.15 -7.90
N PRO A 50 5.28 6.05 -7.51
CA PRO A 50 6.46 5.65 -6.76
C PRO A 50 6.06 4.95 -5.44
N GLU A 51 7.03 4.32 -4.79
CA GLU A 51 6.80 3.60 -3.52
C GLU A 51 6.30 4.52 -2.41
N GLU A 52 6.85 5.74 -2.36
CA GLU A 52 6.45 6.83 -1.48
C GLU A 52 5.91 7.97 -2.37
N LYS A 53 4.64 8.35 -2.20
CA LYS A 53 4.03 9.46 -2.94
C LYS A 53 3.41 10.47 -1.99
N LEU A 54 3.92 11.70 -2.06
CA LEU A 54 3.28 12.84 -1.41
C LEU A 54 2.11 13.35 -2.26
N LEU A 55 0.97 13.55 -1.62
CA LEU A 55 -0.21 14.20 -2.18
C LEU A 55 -0.57 15.43 -1.35
N ASP A 56 -1.10 16.45 -2.02
CA ASP A 56 -1.82 17.53 -1.36
C ASP A 56 -3.32 17.20 -1.44
N LEU A 57 -3.93 16.94 -0.28
CA LEU A 57 -5.35 16.69 -0.13
C LEU A 57 -5.94 17.79 0.75
N TYR A 58 -6.64 18.74 0.15
CA TYR A 58 -7.32 19.85 0.86
C TYR A 58 -6.36 20.74 1.66
N GLY A 59 -5.19 21.04 1.11
CA GLY A 59 -4.16 21.84 1.78
C GLY A 59 -3.41 21.06 2.85
N ARG A 60 -3.57 19.73 2.90
CA ARG A 60 -2.83 18.84 3.80
C ARG A 60 -1.90 17.94 3.00
N LYS A 61 -0.64 17.91 3.41
CA LYS A 61 0.34 16.96 2.87
C LYS A 61 0.09 15.57 3.46
N VAL A 62 -0.19 14.62 2.58
CA VAL A 62 -0.46 13.22 2.92
C VAL A 62 0.53 12.32 2.18
N LEU A 63 1.24 11.49 2.92
CA LEU A 63 2.11 10.46 2.36
C LEU A 63 1.31 9.19 2.10
N ILE A 64 1.42 8.64 0.89
CA ILE A 64 0.82 7.37 0.51
C ILE A 64 1.91 6.38 0.10
N MET A 65 1.81 5.15 0.62
CA MET A 65 2.72 4.05 0.27
C MET A 65 2.04 2.68 0.43
N HIS A 66 2.68 1.60 -0.03
CA HIS A 66 2.13 0.24 0.17
C HIS A 66 2.17 -0.18 1.64
N GLY A 67 3.25 0.13 2.35
CA GLY A 67 3.42 -0.15 3.78
C GLY A 67 4.33 -1.34 4.10
N ASP A 68 4.71 -2.13 3.10
CA ASP A 68 5.59 -3.29 3.26
C ASP A 68 7.02 -2.91 3.69
N THR A 69 7.50 -1.74 3.28
CA THR A 69 8.80 -1.19 3.71
C THR A 69 8.82 -0.75 5.17
N LEU A 70 7.65 -0.63 5.81
CA LEU A 70 7.54 -0.27 7.23
C LEU A 70 7.70 -1.50 8.14
N CYS A 71 7.62 -2.72 7.59
CA CYS A 71 7.86 -3.97 8.32
C CYS A 71 9.38 -4.25 8.41
N THR A 72 10.12 -3.34 9.05
CA THR A 72 11.59 -3.40 9.08
C THR A 72 12.15 -4.56 9.90
N ASP A 73 11.33 -5.12 10.78
CA ASP A 73 11.73 -6.23 11.67
C ASP A 73 11.74 -7.59 10.95
N ASP A 74 11.15 -7.68 9.74
CA ASP A 74 11.22 -8.87 8.88
C ASP A 74 12.41 -8.80 7.91
N ALA A 75 13.61 -9.00 8.44
CA ALA A 75 14.85 -9.00 7.65
C ALA A 75 14.81 -10.00 6.46
N GLY A 76 14.13 -11.13 6.64
CA GLY A 76 13.94 -12.13 5.57
C GLY A 76 13.08 -11.59 4.43
N TYR A 77 11.97 -10.91 4.76
CA TYR A 77 11.14 -10.22 3.77
C TYR A 77 11.91 -9.09 3.08
N LEU A 78 12.65 -8.26 3.82
CA LEU A 78 13.44 -7.17 3.23
C LEU A 78 14.51 -7.67 2.27
N ALA A 79 15.22 -8.75 2.61
CA ALA A 79 16.21 -9.38 1.72
C ALA A 79 15.55 -9.93 0.44
N PHE A 80 14.41 -10.60 0.58
CA PHE A 80 13.61 -11.06 -0.55
C PHE A 80 13.15 -9.88 -1.43
N ARG A 81 12.64 -8.81 -0.80
CA ARG A 81 12.19 -7.59 -1.47
C ARG A 81 13.31 -6.97 -2.30
N ALA A 82 14.50 -6.82 -1.72
CA ALA A 82 15.67 -6.29 -2.42
C ALA A 82 16.02 -7.12 -3.67
N LYS A 83 15.88 -8.45 -3.58
CA LYS A 83 16.09 -9.37 -4.72
C LYS A 83 15.04 -9.17 -5.81
N VAL A 84 13.75 -9.15 -5.47
CA VAL A 84 12.68 -9.06 -6.48
C VAL A 84 12.51 -7.67 -7.08
N HIS A 85 12.99 -6.62 -6.40
CA HIS A 85 13.06 -5.25 -6.92
C HIS A 85 14.31 -4.95 -7.74
N ASN A 86 15.27 -5.88 -7.84
CA ASN A 86 16.46 -5.68 -8.67
C ASN A 86 16.09 -5.69 -10.17
N PRO A 87 16.36 -4.62 -10.94
CA PRO A 87 15.97 -4.54 -12.35
C PRO A 87 16.56 -5.64 -13.24
N TRP A 88 17.75 -6.14 -12.92
CA TRP A 88 18.39 -7.23 -13.66
C TRP A 88 17.66 -8.55 -13.44
N ILE A 89 17.27 -8.82 -12.19
CA ILE A 89 16.49 -10.01 -11.83
C ILE A 89 15.11 -9.94 -12.48
N GLN A 90 14.45 -8.77 -12.48
CA GLN A 90 13.17 -8.59 -13.15
C GLN A 90 13.27 -8.81 -14.66
N ARG A 91 14.31 -8.27 -15.33
CA ARG A 91 14.54 -8.48 -16.76
C ARG A 91 14.76 -9.96 -17.09
N LEU A 92 15.61 -10.64 -16.33
CA LEU A 92 15.87 -12.07 -16.51
C LEU A 92 14.60 -12.89 -16.30
N PHE A 93 13.84 -12.60 -15.24
CA PHE A 93 12.58 -13.29 -14.96
C PHE A 93 11.55 -13.07 -16.07
N LEU A 94 11.41 -11.84 -16.57
CA LEU A 94 10.47 -11.51 -17.66
C LEU A 94 10.88 -12.12 -19.02
N ALA A 95 12.15 -12.44 -19.23
CA ALA A 95 12.63 -13.15 -20.40
C ALA A 95 12.28 -14.64 -20.40
N LEU A 96 11.90 -15.22 -19.25
CA LEU A 96 11.53 -16.63 -19.15
C LEU A 96 10.15 -16.91 -19.79
N PRO A 97 9.97 -18.10 -20.41
CA PRO A 97 8.67 -18.60 -20.83
C PRO A 97 7.62 -18.54 -19.71
N LEU A 98 6.36 -18.28 -20.09
CA LEU A 98 5.27 -18.07 -19.13
C LEU A 98 5.09 -19.26 -18.17
N PHE A 99 5.25 -20.49 -18.64
CA PHE A 99 5.11 -21.69 -17.80
C PHE A 99 6.18 -21.75 -16.70
N ILE A 100 7.42 -21.34 -17.01
CA ILE A 100 8.51 -21.27 -16.03
C ILE A 100 8.22 -20.19 -14.99
N ARG A 101 7.81 -19.00 -15.44
CA ARG A 101 7.43 -17.90 -14.53
C ARG A 101 6.31 -18.32 -13.57
N ARG A 102 5.29 -19.03 -14.06
CA ARG A 102 4.19 -19.56 -13.24
C ARG A 102 4.68 -20.57 -12.20
N ARG A 103 5.56 -21.50 -12.60
CA ARG A 103 6.14 -22.49 -11.68
C ARG A 103 6.98 -21.84 -10.58
N ILE A 104 7.83 -20.88 -10.95
CA ILE A 104 8.63 -20.11 -9.98
C ILE A 104 7.73 -19.34 -9.01
N ALA A 105 6.73 -18.61 -9.52
CA ALA A 105 5.80 -17.84 -8.69
C ALA A 105 4.98 -18.73 -7.74
N ALA A 106 4.55 -19.92 -8.20
CA ALA A 106 3.85 -20.88 -7.36
C ALA A 106 4.72 -21.39 -6.22
N ARG A 107 6.00 -21.70 -6.51
CA ARG A 107 6.96 -22.12 -5.50
C ARG A 107 7.24 -21.01 -4.48
N MET A 108 7.48 -19.79 -4.95
CA MET A 108 7.69 -18.62 -4.09
C MET A 108 6.49 -18.41 -3.13
N ARG A 109 5.25 -18.52 -3.63
CA ARG A 109 4.05 -18.41 -2.77
C ARG A 109 3.98 -19.50 -1.72
N ALA A 110 4.34 -20.74 -2.06
CA ALA A 110 4.35 -21.86 -1.12
C ALA A 110 5.41 -21.64 -0.02
N ASP A 111 6.62 -21.25 -0.42
CA ASP A 111 7.72 -20.97 0.52
C ASP A 111 7.40 -19.77 1.43
N SER A 112 6.81 -18.70 0.89
CA SER A 112 6.35 -17.55 1.69
C SER A 112 5.25 -17.93 2.68
N LYS A 113 4.28 -18.78 2.27
CA LYS A 113 3.22 -19.25 3.17
C LYS A 113 3.79 -20.09 4.31
N ALA A 114 4.75 -20.97 4.02
CA ALA A 114 5.44 -21.75 5.04
C ALA A 114 6.23 -20.85 6.00
N ALA A 115 7.03 -19.92 5.47
CA ALA A 115 7.81 -18.99 6.29
C ALA A 115 6.95 -18.06 7.16
N ASN A 116 5.78 -17.63 6.68
CA ASN A 116 4.87 -16.79 7.45
C ASN A 116 4.13 -17.57 8.54
N SER A 117 3.96 -18.89 8.39
CA SER A 117 3.30 -19.72 9.41
C SER A 117 4.12 -19.87 10.69
N SER A 118 5.44 -19.64 10.63
CA SER A 118 6.35 -19.71 11.78
C SER A 118 6.72 -18.33 12.36
N LYS A 119 6.23 -17.22 11.79
CA LYS A 119 6.54 -15.86 12.28
C LYS A 119 5.50 -15.39 13.29
N SER A 120 5.95 -14.71 14.33
CA SER A 120 5.04 -14.08 15.29
C SER A 120 4.26 -12.94 14.61
N MET A 121 3.03 -12.72 15.08
CA MET A 121 2.15 -11.66 14.57
C MET A 121 2.69 -10.25 14.79
N GLU A 122 3.66 -10.09 15.69
CA GLU A 122 4.37 -8.84 16.00
C GLU A 122 5.44 -8.51 14.95
N ILE A 123 6.20 -9.49 14.46
CA ILE A 123 7.20 -9.29 13.39
C ILE A 123 6.54 -8.91 12.05
N MET A 124 5.28 -9.31 11.85
CA MET A 124 4.53 -9.04 10.62
C MET A 124 3.78 -7.69 10.64
N ASP A 125 3.80 -6.95 11.76
CA ASP A 125 3.24 -5.60 11.80
C ASP A 125 4.30 -4.56 11.39
N VAL A 126 3.88 -3.32 11.20
CA VAL A 126 4.81 -2.23 10.90
C VAL A 126 5.59 -1.82 12.15
N ASN A 127 6.88 -1.53 11.97
CA ASN A 127 7.72 -1.00 13.03
C ASN A 127 7.29 0.46 13.36
N PRO A 128 6.95 0.79 14.62
CA PRO A 128 6.51 2.14 14.99
C PRO A 128 7.55 3.23 14.70
N GLN A 129 8.84 2.94 14.86
CA GLN A 129 9.91 3.89 14.57
C GLN A 129 10.01 4.16 13.07
N ALA A 130 9.92 3.11 12.23
CA ALA A 130 9.93 3.27 10.78
C ALA A 130 8.79 4.16 10.26
N VAL A 131 7.63 4.14 10.94
CA VAL A 131 6.50 5.05 10.66
C VAL A 131 6.87 6.50 10.97
N VAL A 132 7.45 6.77 12.14
CA VAL A 132 7.86 8.12 12.54
C VAL A 132 8.93 8.63 11.57
N ASP A 133 9.97 7.83 11.31
CA ASP A 133 11.10 8.20 10.45
C ASP A 133 10.63 8.60 9.04
N VAL A 134 9.71 7.83 8.44
CA VAL A 134 9.21 8.16 7.09
C VAL A 134 8.34 9.42 7.09
N MET A 135 7.56 9.63 8.15
CA MET A 135 6.72 10.82 8.29
C MET A 135 7.56 12.09 8.51
N GLU A 136 8.66 11.99 9.25
CA GLU A 136 9.60 13.08 9.48
C GLU A 136 10.46 13.38 8.25
N LYS A 137 10.94 12.33 7.57
CA LYS A 137 11.64 12.44 6.27
C LYS A 137 10.84 13.26 5.26
N HIS A 138 9.52 13.05 5.19
CA HIS A 138 8.62 13.77 4.27
C HIS A 138 7.96 15.01 4.88
N ARG A 139 8.19 15.28 6.17
CA ARG A 139 7.58 16.39 6.93
C ARG A 139 6.05 16.40 6.81
N VAL A 140 5.42 15.27 7.11
CA VAL A 140 3.96 15.08 7.04
C VAL A 140 3.37 14.65 8.38
N GLN A 141 2.11 15.03 8.60
CA GLN A 141 1.31 14.58 9.75
C GLN A 141 0.32 13.46 9.41
N TRP A 142 0.24 13.07 8.13
CA TRP A 142 -0.70 12.06 7.65
C TRP A 142 0.02 11.02 6.78
N LEU A 143 -0.06 9.76 7.19
CA LEU A 143 0.41 8.60 6.44
C LEU A 143 -0.78 7.68 6.14
N ILE A 144 -0.92 7.28 4.88
CA ILE A 144 -1.89 6.26 4.45
C ILE A 144 -1.11 5.10 3.83
N HIS A 145 -1.29 3.89 4.38
CA HIS A 145 -0.69 2.67 3.83
C HIS A 145 -1.62 1.47 3.91
N GLY A 146 -1.26 0.38 3.24
CA GLY A 146 -1.96 -0.90 3.31
C GLY A 146 -1.04 -1.98 3.88
N HIS A 147 -0.96 -3.11 3.17
CA HIS A 147 -0.11 -4.28 3.45
C HIS A 147 -0.52 -5.11 4.67
N THR A 148 -0.71 -4.49 5.84
CA THR A 148 -1.04 -5.24 7.08
C THR A 148 -2.49 -5.67 7.14
N HIS A 149 -3.37 -5.09 6.31
CA HIS A 149 -4.79 -5.43 6.22
C HIS A 149 -5.58 -5.28 7.54
N ARG A 150 -5.07 -4.48 8.48
CA ARG A 150 -5.69 -4.18 9.78
C ARG A 150 -6.25 -2.75 9.76
N PRO A 151 -7.47 -2.51 9.24
CA PRO A 151 -7.98 -1.16 9.04
C PRO A 151 -8.15 -0.42 10.37
N ALA A 152 -7.34 0.62 10.56
CA ALA A 152 -7.28 1.39 11.80
C ALA A 152 -6.67 2.78 11.55
N VAL A 153 -6.97 3.71 12.45
CA VAL A 153 -6.32 5.02 12.55
C VAL A 153 -5.54 5.05 13.85
N HIS A 154 -4.23 5.21 13.75
CA HIS A 154 -3.34 5.24 14.89
C HIS A 154 -2.82 6.67 15.08
N PRO A 155 -3.15 7.35 16.19
CA PRO A 155 -2.47 8.59 16.56
C PRO A 155 -1.03 8.29 16.98
N LEU A 156 -0.11 9.18 16.63
CA LEU A 156 1.30 9.16 17.04
C LEU A 156 1.85 10.59 17.08
N GLU A 157 3.12 10.74 17.44
CA GLU A 157 3.85 12.01 17.32
C GLU A 157 4.91 11.92 16.24
N ALA A 158 4.97 12.94 15.38
CA ALA A 158 6.00 13.10 14.36
C ALA A 158 6.21 14.60 14.11
N ASN A 159 7.45 15.02 13.85
CA ASN A 159 7.80 16.43 13.68
C ASN A 159 7.40 17.30 14.89
N GLY A 160 7.40 16.74 16.10
CA GLY A 160 6.97 17.42 17.33
C GLY A 160 5.49 17.80 17.37
N GLN A 161 4.65 17.18 16.55
CA GLN A 161 3.20 17.43 16.48
C GLN A 161 2.42 16.12 16.41
N THR A 162 1.13 16.17 16.76
CA THR A 162 0.23 15.03 16.58
C THR A 162 0.15 14.66 15.09
N ALA A 163 0.28 13.36 14.84
CA ALA A 163 0.29 12.74 13.53
C ALA A 163 -0.65 11.52 13.51
N TYR A 164 -1.04 11.10 12.30
CA TYR A 164 -1.97 9.99 12.10
C TYR A 164 -1.45 9.01 11.04
N ARG A 165 -1.36 7.75 11.43
CA ARG A 165 -1.14 6.61 10.52
C ARG A 165 -2.47 5.93 10.25
N VAL A 166 -2.85 5.87 8.98
CA VAL A 166 -4.08 5.23 8.53
C VAL A 166 -3.77 3.98 7.72
N VAL A 167 -4.34 2.86 8.16
CA VAL A 167 -4.17 1.55 7.53
C VAL A 167 -5.42 1.21 6.71
N LEU A 168 -5.23 0.87 5.44
CA LEU A 168 -6.29 0.41 4.54
C LEU A 168 -6.54 -1.09 4.73
N GLY A 169 -7.81 -1.50 4.74
CA GLY A 169 -8.22 -2.90 4.88
C GLY A 169 -7.93 -3.76 3.64
N ALA A 170 -7.91 -5.08 3.81
CA ALA A 170 -7.92 -6.02 2.68
C ALA A 170 -9.19 -5.90 1.86
N TRP A 171 -9.05 -6.12 0.56
CA TRP A 171 -10.16 -6.44 -0.33
C TRP A 171 -10.50 -7.93 -0.15
N HIS A 172 -11.05 -8.30 1.00
CA HIS A 172 -11.69 -9.60 1.19
C HIS A 172 -13.17 -9.37 1.47
N SER A 173 -14.00 -9.82 0.52
CA SER A 173 -15.48 -9.91 0.52
C SER A 173 -16.33 -8.68 0.81
N GLN A 174 -15.76 -7.55 1.27
CA GLN A 174 -16.46 -6.27 1.36
C GLN A 174 -15.51 -5.15 0.92
N GLY A 175 -15.75 -4.60 -0.27
CA GLY A 175 -15.03 -3.40 -0.71
C GLY A 175 -15.38 -2.24 0.21
N LEU A 176 -14.49 -1.90 1.14
CA LEU A 176 -14.60 -0.67 1.92
C LEU A 176 -14.21 0.51 1.02
N TYR A 177 -15.16 0.91 0.19
CA TYR A 177 -15.16 2.21 -0.46
C TYR A 177 -15.58 3.24 0.59
N GLY A 178 -14.62 4.01 1.10
CA GLY A 178 -14.92 5.19 1.91
C GLY A 178 -15.66 6.21 1.06
N GLN A 179 -16.98 6.28 1.21
CA GLN A 179 -17.78 7.37 0.67
C GLN A 179 -18.12 8.40 1.74
N SER A 180 -18.12 9.62 1.27
CA SER A 180 -18.33 10.87 1.98
C SER A 180 -19.53 11.53 1.31
N ASP A 181 -20.70 11.22 1.85
CA ASP A 181 -21.92 11.82 1.36
C ASP A 181 -22.01 13.28 1.84
N ALA A 182 -22.06 14.20 0.89
CA ALA A 182 -22.33 15.60 1.12
C ALA A 182 -23.73 15.90 0.61
N ARG A 183 -24.75 15.67 1.45
CA ARG A 183 -26.05 16.33 1.30
C ARG A 183 -26.35 17.28 2.45
N ARG A 184 -26.60 18.51 2.01
CA ARG A 184 -26.90 19.76 2.71
C ARG A 184 -28.16 19.68 3.57
N ARG A 185 -28.15 20.55 4.60
CA ARG A 185 -29.26 21.33 5.19
C ARG A 185 -30.53 20.57 5.58
#